data_AF-A0A1H7IT92-F1
#
_entry.id   AF-A0A1H7IT92-F1
#
_cell.length_a   1.000
_cell.length_b   1.000
_cell.length_c   1.000
_cell.angle_alpha   90.00
_cell.angle_beta   90.00
_cell.angle_gamma   90.00
#
_symmetry.space_group_name_H-M   'P 1'
#
loop_
_entity.id
_entity.type
_entity.pdbx_description
1 polymer ?
#
loop_
_entity_poly.entity_id
_entity_poly.type
_entity_poly.pdbx_seq_one_letter_code
_entity_poly.pdbx_strand_id
1 'polypeptide(L)'
;MSDLEGTRAGTSAMNTSVAPGATAGATTQIAPRQGPSIAPGWSSRLPIEMVGAIAQYLPLIELTRLKRVSSAVKSHTSMLWTAQALQLRISTITTVLDFMKVLHPTSESDPNLNHLSPAEQARFLARLSDRLCSLSRLDAKRGLPFLLTTLKDFRQRCSTTHSELRVREAFGMLGIDMLIREHSTRLCLAICLGASPKSLASDFELNQRTAELVEIAFVRFVARHQLNEGTSVNALVRQHGFQTAAAIEQLEDFALNIVGKKAILGGKSPEDLIQELGITTHAAKVEVQELAHGYRSTVQRGEFPHLHAAFCDLDSGITIHNVVSNRQVKDARDRRILENYVGEFLAWPDIMNGLPIGDAVNARGITDPAVRDSLERVVAEGPASIKVLDGVKVNEVVVAHGITSDEEIGHLEQLAIYVSGGKRVNDGESVSEVCTSLGLFGTEARIILEQISFFGPAGLSVLVGQSSEEAAGRFGISLDDMKSALYSLQAAPELSEFRNFVAAAETRQSQV
;
A
#
# COMPACT_ATOMS: atom_id res chain seq x y z
N MET A 1 -56.07 48.78 -17.46
CA MET A 1 -57.25 49.65 -17.60
C MET A 1 -58.46 48.74 -17.46
N SER A 2 -59.27 49.01 -16.42
CA SER A 2 -60.65 48.54 -16.14
C SER A 2 -60.90 47.01 -16.09
N ASP A 3 -61.51 46.37 -15.09
CA ASP A 3 -62.28 46.83 -13.93
C ASP A 3 -62.25 45.77 -12.81
N LEU A 4 -62.53 46.27 -11.60
CA LEU A 4 -62.73 45.58 -10.33
C LEU A 4 -64.17 45.03 -10.21
N GLU A 5 -64.33 43.93 -9.45
CA GLU A 5 -65.42 43.62 -8.50
C GLU A 5 -65.19 42.16 -8.03
N GLY A 6 -65.15 41.77 -6.75
CA GLY A 6 -65.57 42.40 -5.52
C GLY A 6 -66.59 41.49 -4.82
N THR A 7 -66.19 40.71 -3.81
CA THR A 7 -67.03 40.47 -2.62
C THR A 7 -66.26 39.83 -1.48
N ARG A 8 -66.56 40.37 -0.29
CA ARG A 8 -65.95 40.18 1.02
C ARG A 8 -67.11 39.88 1.99
N ALA A 9 -66.78 39.24 3.12
CA ALA A 9 -67.35 39.44 4.46
C ALA A 9 -67.90 38.17 5.14
N GLY A 10 -67.53 38.04 6.43
CA GLY A 10 -68.08 37.04 7.35
C GLY A 10 -67.29 36.85 8.64
N THR A 11 -66.96 37.94 9.36
CA THR A 11 -66.52 37.90 10.77
C THR A 11 -67.71 37.94 11.72
N SER A 12 -67.71 37.16 12.80
CA SER A 12 -68.24 37.61 14.10
C SER A 12 -67.62 36.84 15.26
N ALA A 13 -67.15 37.61 16.23
CA ALA A 13 -66.64 37.21 17.53
C ALA A 13 -67.77 37.07 18.56
N MET A 14 -67.49 36.43 19.71
CA MET A 14 -67.88 36.98 21.02
C MET A 14 -67.07 36.39 22.18
N ASN A 15 -66.67 37.29 23.07
CA ASN A 15 -65.90 37.18 24.31
C ASN A 15 -66.73 36.67 25.50
N THR A 16 -66.04 36.20 26.57
CA THR A 16 -66.00 36.73 27.97
C THR A 16 -65.23 35.72 28.86
N SER A 17 -64.09 36.01 29.53
CA SER A 17 -63.88 36.73 30.82
C SER A 17 -64.64 36.08 32.00
N VAL A 18 -64.14 35.74 33.22
CA VAL A 18 -63.16 36.32 34.16
C VAL A 18 -62.78 35.31 35.30
N ALA A 19 -61.46 35.18 35.55
CA ALA A 19 -60.70 35.16 36.83
C ALA A 19 -60.93 34.13 37.99
N PRO A 20 -60.24 34.25 39.15
CA PRO A 20 -58.93 33.63 39.42
C PRO A 20 -58.92 32.72 40.68
N GLY A 21 -57.93 31.84 40.81
CA GLY A 21 -57.78 31.00 42.01
C GLY A 21 -56.35 30.49 42.20
N ALA A 22 -55.72 30.96 43.27
CA ALA A 22 -54.40 30.54 43.73
C ALA A 22 -54.48 29.17 44.43
N THR A 23 -53.50 28.30 44.18
CA THR A 23 -53.04 27.30 45.15
C THR A 23 -51.55 27.05 44.98
N ALA A 24 -50.87 27.13 46.11
CA ALA A 24 -49.45 26.99 46.30
C ALA A 24 -49.00 25.52 46.35
N GLY A 25 -47.70 25.31 46.08
CA GLY A 25 -46.86 24.44 46.89
C GLY A 25 -46.81 22.95 46.52
N ALA A 26 -45.89 22.58 45.63
CA ALA A 26 -45.30 21.24 45.64
C ALA A 26 -43.77 21.36 45.43
N THR A 27 -43.07 21.47 46.54
CA THR A 27 -41.61 21.41 46.63
C THR A 27 -41.18 19.98 46.32
N THR A 28 -40.58 19.74 45.15
CA THR A 28 -39.95 18.43 44.87
C THR A 28 -38.51 18.50 45.36
N GLN A 29 -38.25 17.85 46.50
CA GLN A 29 -36.90 17.66 47.03
C GLN A 29 -36.07 16.84 46.04
N ILE A 30 -34.89 17.35 45.69
CA ILE A 30 -33.84 16.62 44.98
C ILE A 30 -33.22 15.65 45.99
N ALA A 31 -33.46 14.35 45.82
CA ALA A 31 -32.74 13.30 46.53
C ALA A 31 -31.29 13.22 46.00
N PRO A 32 -30.29 12.95 46.85
CA PRO A 32 -28.89 12.92 46.43
C PRO A 32 -28.61 11.75 45.49
N ARG A 33 -27.82 12.03 44.44
CA ARG A 33 -27.23 11.04 43.52
C ARG A 33 -26.58 9.90 44.32
N GLN A 34 -27.16 8.71 44.26
CA GLN A 34 -26.42 7.47 44.46
C GLN A 34 -25.84 7.05 43.12
N GLY A 35 -24.50 6.93 43.06
CA GLY A 35 -23.80 6.41 41.88
C GLY A 35 -24.13 4.94 41.66
N PRO A 36 -24.07 4.44 40.41
CA PRO A 36 -24.31 3.04 40.14
C PRO A 36 -23.21 2.18 40.78
N SER A 37 -23.65 1.29 41.65
CA SER A 37 -22.93 0.17 42.22
C SER A 37 -22.42 -0.75 41.11
N ILE A 38 -21.11 -1.03 41.12
CA ILE A 38 -20.49 -2.01 40.23
C ILE A 38 -20.73 -3.40 40.84
N ALA A 39 -21.56 -4.20 40.18
CA ALA A 39 -21.61 -5.65 40.39
C ALA A 39 -20.85 -6.37 39.26
N PRO A 40 -20.07 -7.42 39.56
CA PRO A 40 -19.21 -8.09 38.60
C PRO A 40 -19.95 -9.21 37.88
N GLY A 41 -19.67 -9.39 36.59
CA GLY A 41 -19.85 -10.68 35.93
C GLY A 41 -20.54 -10.63 34.57
N TRP A 42 -19.78 -10.32 33.52
CA TRP A 42 -20.03 -10.81 32.15
C TRP A 42 -18.69 -11.25 31.56
N SER A 43 -18.41 -12.54 31.67
CA SER A 43 -17.32 -13.21 30.96
C SER A 43 -17.74 -13.47 29.51
N SER A 44 -17.22 -12.70 28.57
CA SER A 44 -17.28 -13.05 27.14
C SER A 44 -16.21 -14.09 26.85
N ARG A 45 -16.56 -15.38 27.03
CA ARG A 45 -15.78 -16.49 26.47
C ARG A 45 -15.95 -16.47 24.95
N LEU A 46 -14.86 -16.31 24.21
CA LEU A 46 -14.76 -16.75 22.82
C LEU A 46 -14.86 -18.29 22.79
N PRO A 47 -15.48 -18.91 21.77
CA PRO A 47 -15.60 -20.36 21.70
C PRO A 47 -14.22 -21.03 21.53
N ILE A 48 -13.92 -21.98 22.42
CA ILE A 48 -12.69 -22.81 22.46
C ILE A 48 -12.42 -23.55 21.14
N GLU A 49 -13.42 -23.67 20.27
CA GLU A 49 -13.34 -24.28 18.94
C GLU A 49 -12.50 -23.44 17.95
N MET A 50 -12.31 -22.14 18.21
CA MET A 50 -11.60 -21.19 17.34
C MET A 50 -10.06 -21.30 17.41
N VAL A 51 -9.52 -21.90 18.49
CA VAL A 51 -8.06 -22.04 18.72
C VAL A 51 -7.56 -23.42 18.25
N GLY A 52 -8.43 -24.43 18.23
CA GLY A 52 -8.10 -25.77 17.72
C GLY A 52 -7.81 -25.78 16.22
N ALA A 53 -8.47 -24.91 15.43
CA ALA A 53 -8.28 -24.86 13.98
C ALA A 53 -6.89 -24.30 13.60
N ILE A 54 -6.41 -23.23 14.26
CA ILE A 54 -5.11 -22.63 13.92
C ILE A 54 -3.94 -23.56 14.33
N ALA A 55 -4.10 -24.35 15.39
CA ALA A 55 -3.10 -25.34 15.81
C ALA A 55 -3.04 -26.58 14.90
N GLN A 56 -4.06 -26.83 14.07
CA GLN A 56 -4.11 -27.99 13.14
C GLN A 56 -3.44 -27.72 11.78
N TYR A 57 -3.05 -26.48 11.48
CA TYR A 57 -2.50 -26.09 10.17
C TYR A 57 -0.98 -25.90 10.08
N LEU A 58 -0.24 -26.37 11.08
CA LEU A 58 1.18 -26.68 10.90
C LEU A 58 1.31 -28.20 10.97
N PRO A 59 1.52 -28.91 9.85
CA PRO A 59 1.98 -30.27 9.96
C PRO A 59 3.29 -30.20 10.74
N LEU A 60 3.38 -30.84 11.90
CA LEU A 60 4.65 -31.05 12.62
C LEU A 60 5.73 -31.64 11.68
N ILE A 61 5.29 -32.27 10.58
CA ILE A 61 6.08 -32.73 9.44
C ILE A 61 6.86 -31.59 8.77
N GLU A 62 6.33 -30.38 8.60
CA GLU A 62 6.99 -29.23 7.96
C GLU A 62 8.07 -28.61 8.86
N LEU A 63 7.82 -28.48 10.17
CA LEU A 63 8.82 -27.97 11.13
C LEU A 63 9.96 -28.97 11.38
N THR A 64 9.64 -30.27 11.32
CA THR A 64 10.63 -31.35 11.37
C THR A 64 11.38 -31.48 10.04
N ARG A 65 10.72 -31.23 8.89
CA ARG A 65 11.37 -31.12 7.58
C ARG A 65 12.25 -29.89 7.49
N LEU A 66 11.86 -28.72 8.00
CA LEU A 66 12.68 -27.51 8.08
C LEU A 66 13.88 -27.68 9.02
N LYS A 67 13.73 -28.39 10.14
CA LYS A 67 14.86 -28.77 10.99
C LYS A 67 15.79 -29.79 10.32
N ARG A 68 15.23 -30.75 9.57
CA ARG A 68 16.01 -31.73 8.78
C ARG A 68 16.72 -31.08 7.58
N VAL A 69 16.07 -30.13 6.91
CA VAL A 69 16.63 -29.31 5.83
C VAL A 69 17.69 -28.38 6.41
N SER A 70 17.46 -27.73 7.56
CA SER A 70 18.50 -26.97 8.26
C SER A 70 19.71 -27.83 8.66
N SER A 71 19.51 -29.06 9.11
CA SER A 71 20.62 -29.99 9.40
C SER A 71 21.29 -30.56 8.15
N ALA A 72 20.55 -30.77 7.05
CA ALA A 72 21.08 -31.24 5.77
C ALA A 72 21.80 -30.14 4.98
N VAL A 73 21.37 -28.89 5.15
CA VAL A 73 22.01 -27.70 4.60
C VAL A 73 23.29 -27.35 5.37
N LYS A 74 23.39 -27.69 6.66
CA LYS A 74 24.64 -27.60 7.43
C LYS A 74 25.72 -28.59 6.96
N SER A 75 25.36 -29.67 6.23
CA SER A 75 26.32 -30.68 5.76
C SER A 75 26.80 -30.48 4.31
N HIS A 76 26.27 -29.49 3.57
CA HIS A 76 26.67 -29.20 2.19
C HIS A 76 27.24 -27.78 2.09
N THR A 77 28.55 -27.68 1.83
CA THR A 77 29.35 -26.44 1.84
C THR A 77 28.98 -25.41 0.77
N SER A 78 28.24 -25.79 -0.28
CA SER A 78 27.84 -24.88 -1.37
C SER A 78 26.54 -24.10 -1.12
N MET A 79 25.80 -24.36 -0.03
CA MET A 79 24.53 -23.70 0.28
C MET A 79 24.58 -22.80 1.53
N LEU A 80 25.75 -22.42 2.01
CA LEU A 80 25.89 -21.70 3.27
C LEU A 80 25.23 -20.31 3.28
N TRP A 81 25.16 -19.61 2.15
CA TRP A 81 24.52 -18.29 2.06
C TRP A 81 22.99 -18.36 1.97
N THR A 82 22.46 -19.31 1.19
CA THR A 82 21.03 -19.65 1.23
C THR A 82 20.63 -20.13 2.61
N ALA A 83 21.48 -20.92 3.28
CA ALA A 83 21.31 -21.32 4.67
C ALA A 83 21.30 -20.15 5.62
N GLN A 84 22.21 -19.18 5.48
CA GLN A 84 22.31 -18.03 6.38
C GLN A 84 21.22 -16.98 6.13
N ALA A 85 20.85 -16.72 4.88
CA ALA A 85 19.71 -15.87 4.52
C ALA A 85 18.39 -16.54 4.97
N LEU A 86 18.26 -17.86 4.78
CA LEU A 86 17.15 -18.63 5.31
C LEU A 86 17.17 -18.69 6.84
N GLN A 87 18.34 -18.79 7.49
CA GLN A 87 18.48 -18.75 8.94
C GLN A 87 18.14 -17.36 9.50
N LEU A 88 18.49 -16.28 8.79
CA LEU A 88 18.11 -14.92 9.14
C LEU A 88 16.60 -14.74 8.97
N ARG A 89 16.03 -15.18 7.84
CA ARG A 89 14.58 -15.18 7.59
C ARG A 89 13.84 -16.03 8.60
N ILE A 90 14.32 -17.23 8.92
CA ILE A 90 13.80 -18.10 9.97
C ILE A 90 13.94 -17.40 11.32
N SER A 91 15.05 -16.74 11.63
CA SER A 91 15.23 -16.01 12.88
C SER A 91 14.27 -14.82 12.99
N THR A 92 14.04 -14.09 11.90
CA THR A 92 13.10 -12.98 11.83
C THR A 92 11.67 -13.49 11.95
N ILE A 93 11.29 -14.52 11.20
CA ILE A 93 9.99 -15.21 11.28
C ILE A 93 9.78 -15.78 12.67
N THR A 94 10.78 -16.42 13.29
CA THR A 94 10.68 -16.96 14.66
C THR A 94 10.54 -15.84 15.68
N THR A 95 11.25 -14.73 15.51
CA THR A 95 11.12 -13.54 16.38
C THR A 95 9.73 -12.92 16.26
N VAL A 96 9.18 -12.84 15.04
CA VAL A 96 7.82 -12.35 14.76
C VAL A 96 6.78 -13.33 15.30
N LEU A 97 6.97 -14.63 15.14
CA LEU A 97 6.07 -15.67 15.65
C LEU A 97 6.08 -15.74 17.18
N ASP A 98 7.24 -15.65 17.81
CA ASP A 98 7.34 -15.60 19.28
C ASP A 98 6.74 -14.31 19.82
N PHE A 99 6.84 -13.20 19.08
CA PHE A 99 6.11 -11.97 19.38
C PHE A 99 4.59 -12.13 19.23
N MET A 100 4.13 -12.80 18.17
CA MET A 100 2.71 -13.10 17.97
C MET A 100 2.16 -14.00 19.08
N LYS A 101 2.93 -14.99 19.57
CA LYS A 101 2.55 -15.82 20.72
C LYS A 101 2.42 -15.01 22.01
N VAL A 102 3.25 -13.99 22.21
CA VAL A 102 3.17 -13.09 23.38
C VAL A 102 1.98 -12.12 23.27
N LEU A 103 1.64 -11.67 22.05
CA LEU A 103 0.46 -10.83 21.81
C LEU A 103 -0.86 -11.61 21.85
N HIS A 104 -0.83 -12.90 21.50
CA HIS A 104 -1.97 -13.80 21.37
C HIS A 104 -1.61 -15.20 21.90
N PRO A 105 -1.58 -15.37 23.24
CA PRO A 105 -1.18 -16.63 23.86
C PRO A 105 -2.12 -17.77 23.46
N THR A 106 -1.54 -18.88 23.01
CA THR A 106 -2.25 -20.07 22.54
C THR A 106 -2.53 -21.09 23.66
N SER A 107 -1.96 -20.87 24.86
CA SER A 107 -2.17 -21.68 26.06
C SER A 107 -2.23 -20.81 27.33
N GLU A 108 -2.85 -21.30 28.40
CA GLU A 108 -2.88 -20.62 29.72
C GLU A 108 -1.48 -20.40 30.33
N SER A 109 -0.46 -21.12 29.84
CA SER A 109 0.93 -21.00 30.26
C SER A 109 1.77 -20.00 29.45
N ASP A 110 1.25 -19.44 28.37
CA ASP A 110 2.00 -18.47 27.54
C ASP A 110 1.82 -17.04 28.08
N PRO A 111 2.92 -16.25 28.18
CA PRO A 111 2.84 -14.91 28.74
C PRO A 111 2.08 -13.96 27.80
N ASN A 112 0.88 -13.56 28.20
CA ASN A 112 0.16 -12.45 27.56
C ASN A 112 0.88 -11.14 27.86
N LEU A 113 1.16 -10.33 26.84
CA LEU A 113 1.72 -8.99 27.02
C LEU A 113 0.90 -8.17 28.06
N ASN A 114 -0.42 -8.32 28.08
CA ASN A 114 -1.33 -7.63 29.00
C ASN A 114 -1.22 -8.09 30.46
N HIS A 115 -0.59 -9.24 30.73
CA HIS A 115 -0.35 -9.76 32.08
C HIS A 115 1.03 -9.42 32.61
N LEU A 116 1.92 -8.89 31.77
CA LEU A 116 3.22 -8.37 32.20
C LEU A 116 3.01 -7.01 32.89
N SER A 117 3.80 -6.73 33.92
CA SER A 117 3.82 -5.38 34.51
C SER A 117 4.28 -4.35 33.45
N PRO A 118 3.89 -3.08 33.57
CA PRO A 118 4.31 -2.04 32.63
C PRO A 118 5.84 -1.96 32.44
N ALA A 119 6.61 -2.27 33.50
CA ALA A 119 8.06 -2.33 33.44
C ALA A 119 8.58 -3.54 32.62
N GLU A 120 7.91 -4.68 32.69
CA GLU A 120 8.25 -5.88 31.92
C GLU A 120 7.85 -5.75 30.46
N GLN A 121 6.68 -5.15 30.19
CA GLN A 121 6.26 -4.77 28.84
C GLN A 121 7.28 -3.82 28.20
N ALA A 122 7.71 -2.78 28.93
CA ALA A 122 8.72 -1.84 28.45
C ALA A 122 10.07 -2.52 28.17
N ARG A 123 10.54 -3.42 29.06
CA ARG A 123 11.78 -4.19 28.83
C ARG A 123 11.67 -5.19 27.68
N PHE A 124 10.49 -5.76 27.46
CA PHE A 124 10.24 -6.67 26.34
C PHE A 124 10.25 -5.91 25.01
N LEU A 125 9.52 -4.80 24.93
CA LEU A 125 9.50 -3.91 23.76
C LEU A 125 10.89 -3.32 23.46
N ALA A 126 11.66 -2.95 24.49
CA ALA A 126 13.05 -2.50 24.33
C ALA A 126 13.95 -3.59 23.72
N ARG A 127 13.88 -4.83 24.23
CA ARG A 127 14.63 -5.97 23.68
C ARG A 127 14.24 -6.30 22.25
N LEU A 128 12.94 -6.24 21.93
CA LEU A 128 12.45 -6.44 20.57
C LEU A 128 12.94 -5.34 19.63
N SER A 129 12.85 -4.08 20.07
CA SER A 129 13.37 -2.93 19.33
C SER A 129 14.87 -3.05 19.07
N ASP A 130 15.67 -3.43 20.08
CA ASP A 130 17.10 -3.68 19.94
C ASP A 130 17.40 -4.83 18.98
N ARG A 131 16.58 -5.89 19.01
CA ARG A 131 16.73 -7.04 18.11
C ARG A 131 16.39 -6.68 16.67
N LEU A 132 15.30 -5.94 16.45
CA LEU A 132 14.93 -5.40 15.13
C LEU A 132 15.95 -4.38 14.63
N CYS A 133 16.53 -3.56 15.51
CA CYS A 133 17.64 -2.65 15.17
C CYS A 133 18.92 -3.41 14.82
N SER A 134 19.17 -4.55 15.47
CA SER A 134 20.31 -5.42 15.15
C SER A 134 20.12 -6.10 13.81
N LEU A 135 18.90 -6.58 13.52
CA LEU A 135 18.53 -7.16 12.23
C LEU A 135 18.59 -6.10 11.11
N SER A 136 18.05 -4.90 11.34
CA SER A 136 18.14 -3.76 10.42
C SER A 136 19.60 -3.39 10.12
N ARG A 137 20.48 -3.36 11.12
CA ARG A 137 21.92 -3.11 10.92
C ARG A 137 22.61 -4.23 10.14
N LEU A 138 22.22 -5.48 10.38
CA LEU A 138 22.69 -6.64 9.62
C LEU A 138 22.21 -6.60 8.16
N ASP A 139 21.00 -6.15 7.89
CA ASP A 139 20.46 -5.98 6.54
C ASP A 139 21.08 -4.79 5.80
N ALA A 140 21.33 -3.65 6.48
CA ALA A 140 22.05 -2.50 5.92
C ALA A 140 23.47 -2.87 5.47
N LYS A 141 24.17 -3.62 6.32
CA LYS A 141 25.54 -4.10 6.01
C LYS A 141 25.57 -5.11 4.85
N ARG A 142 24.45 -5.76 4.54
CA ARG A 142 24.33 -6.82 3.51
C ARG A 142 23.67 -6.34 2.22
N GLY A 143 23.45 -5.03 2.06
CA GLY A 143 22.89 -4.48 0.83
C GLY A 143 21.47 -4.98 0.54
N LEU A 144 20.68 -5.27 1.57
CA LEU A 144 19.25 -5.58 1.44
C LEU A 144 18.45 -4.32 1.78
N PRO A 145 18.29 -3.36 0.84
CA PRO A 145 17.66 -2.06 1.11
C PRO A 145 16.22 -2.20 1.62
N PHE A 146 15.53 -3.26 1.23
CA PHE A 146 14.10 -3.46 1.49
C PHE A 146 13.71 -3.59 2.97
N LEU A 147 14.37 -4.48 3.73
CA LEU A 147 14.14 -4.59 5.17
C LEU A 147 14.51 -3.29 5.88
N LEU A 148 15.47 -2.55 5.34
CA LEU A 148 15.87 -1.26 5.87
C LEU A 148 14.77 -0.20 5.75
N THR A 149 14.10 -0.09 4.61
CA THR A 149 13.02 0.89 4.41
C THR A 149 11.82 0.54 5.28
N THR A 150 11.40 -0.73 5.29
CA THR A 150 10.26 -1.17 6.09
C THR A 150 10.54 -1.10 7.59
N LEU A 151 11.77 -1.42 8.04
CA LEU A 151 12.17 -1.26 9.45
C LEU A 151 12.41 0.21 9.83
N LYS A 152 12.83 1.07 8.90
CA LYS A 152 12.92 2.54 9.12
C LYS A 152 11.54 3.15 9.26
N ASP A 153 10.59 2.80 8.39
CA ASP A 153 9.19 3.25 8.49
C ASP A 153 8.52 2.72 9.76
N PHE A 154 8.78 1.46 10.10
CA PHE A 154 8.36 0.86 11.36
C PHE A 154 8.96 1.62 12.56
N ARG A 155 10.26 1.91 12.56
CA ARG A 155 10.95 2.69 13.60
C ARG A 155 10.37 4.11 13.70
N GLN A 156 10.13 4.77 12.57
CA GLN A 156 9.50 6.09 12.51
C GLN A 156 8.14 6.06 13.20
N ARG A 157 7.29 5.08 12.85
CA ARG A 157 5.95 4.87 13.42
C ARG A 157 5.98 4.49 14.91
N CYS A 158 6.98 3.74 15.36
CA CYS A 158 7.15 3.39 16.77
C CYS A 158 7.80 4.50 17.62
N SER A 159 8.55 5.43 17.01
CA SER A 159 9.30 6.48 17.72
C SER A 159 8.45 7.67 18.15
N THR A 160 7.26 7.85 17.57
CA THR A 160 6.28 8.85 18.01
C THR A 160 5.44 8.26 19.15
N THR A 161 5.46 8.90 20.32
CA THR A 161 4.99 8.31 21.60
C THR A 161 3.49 7.96 21.66
N HIS A 162 3.24 6.79 22.29
CA HIS A 162 2.04 6.33 23.05
C HIS A 162 0.75 5.91 22.33
N SER A 163 0.81 4.86 21.50
CA SER A 163 -0.22 3.81 21.65
C SER A 163 0.32 2.43 21.28
N GLU A 164 0.14 1.48 22.18
CA GLU A 164 0.32 0.04 21.97
C GLU A 164 -0.46 -0.45 20.72
N LEU A 165 -1.57 0.24 20.42
CA LEU A 165 -2.39 0.05 19.22
C LEU A 165 -1.62 0.28 17.92
N ARG A 166 -0.87 1.39 17.81
CA ARG A 166 -0.10 1.72 16.59
C ARG A 166 1.07 0.78 16.34
N VAL A 167 1.67 0.24 17.40
CA VAL A 167 2.71 -0.78 17.30
C VAL A 167 2.10 -2.09 16.79
N ARG A 168 0.94 -2.50 17.33
CA ARG A 168 0.17 -3.67 16.85
C ARG A 168 -0.29 -3.52 15.39
N GLU A 169 -0.73 -2.33 14.98
CA GLU A 169 -1.10 -2.02 13.60
C GLU A 169 0.11 -2.09 12.66
N ALA A 170 1.24 -1.50 13.03
CA ALA A 170 2.46 -1.51 12.23
C ALA A 170 3.01 -2.94 12.01
N PHE A 171 2.96 -3.80 13.04
CA PHE A 171 3.34 -5.21 12.91
C PHE A 171 2.35 -6.03 12.09
N GLY A 172 1.05 -5.74 12.21
CA GLY A 172 0.02 -6.33 11.35
C GLY A 172 0.32 -6.03 9.88
N MET A 173 0.48 -4.76 9.53
CA MET A 173 0.80 -4.32 8.16
C MET A 173 2.09 -4.94 7.64
N LEU A 174 3.12 -5.11 8.47
CA LEU A 174 4.38 -5.77 8.09
C LEU A 174 4.20 -7.26 7.76
N GLY A 175 3.49 -8.01 8.61
CA GLY A 175 3.21 -9.43 8.36
C GLY A 175 2.33 -9.63 7.13
N ILE A 176 1.46 -8.67 6.86
CA ILE A 176 0.59 -8.59 5.70
C ILE A 176 1.37 -8.27 4.43
N ASP A 177 2.30 -7.31 4.44
CA ASP A 177 3.18 -7.03 3.30
C ASP A 177 4.04 -8.26 2.95
N MET A 178 4.44 -9.05 3.95
CA MET A 178 5.18 -10.29 3.73
C MET A 178 4.30 -11.41 3.16
N LEU A 179 3.07 -11.59 3.67
CA LEU A 179 2.07 -12.56 3.16
C LEU A 179 1.57 -12.19 1.76
N ILE A 180 1.28 -10.90 1.55
CA ILE A 180 0.97 -10.34 0.24
C ILE A 180 2.17 -10.63 -0.64
N ARG A 181 3.43 -10.40 -0.28
CA ARG A 181 4.58 -10.69 -1.18
C ARG A 181 4.81 -12.17 -1.48
N GLU A 182 4.56 -13.07 -0.53
CA GLU A 182 4.70 -14.52 -0.76
C GLU A 182 3.60 -15.06 -1.70
N HIS A 183 2.42 -14.43 -1.66
CA HIS A 183 1.27 -14.80 -2.48
C HIS A 183 0.93 -13.78 -3.58
N SER A 184 1.68 -12.68 -3.75
CA SER A 184 1.24 -11.47 -4.48
C SER A 184 1.14 -11.75 -5.95
N THR A 185 2.12 -12.43 -6.52
CA THR A 185 2.08 -12.78 -7.94
C THR A 185 0.88 -13.69 -8.23
N ARG A 186 0.53 -14.60 -7.31
CA ARG A 186 -0.63 -15.49 -7.47
C ARG A 186 -1.95 -14.78 -7.22
N LEU A 187 -2.03 -13.93 -6.19
CA LEU A 187 -3.19 -13.11 -5.87
C LEU A 187 -3.45 -12.09 -6.97
N CYS A 188 -2.45 -11.30 -7.37
CA CYS A 188 -2.57 -10.34 -8.48
C CYS A 188 -2.95 -11.05 -9.78
N LEU A 189 -2.30 -12.17 -10.13
CA LEU A 189 -2.67 -12.92 -11.34
C LEU A 189 -4.11 -13.43 -11.26
N ALA A 190 -4.53 -14.00 -10.13
CA ALA A 190 -5.89 -14.50 -9.98
C ALA A 190 -6.93 -13.37 -10.00
N ILE A 191 -6.63 -12.20 -9.41
CA ILE A 191 -7.44 -10.98 -9.51
C ILE A 191 -7.55 -10.53 -10.97
N CYS A 192 -6.43 -10.48 -11.72
CA CYS A 192 -6.40 -10.15 -13.14
C CYS A 192 -7.18 -11.15 -14.00
N LEU A 193 -7.23 -12.42 -13.59
CA LEU A 193 -8.02 -13.48 -14.23
C LEU A 193 -9.50 -13.47 -13.79
N GLY A 194 -9.93 -12.49 -13.01
CA GLY A 194 -11.32 -12.30 -12.62
C GLY A 194 -11.78 -13.11 -11.41
N ALA A 195 -10.86 -13.65 -10.60
CA ALA A 195 -11.21 -14.34 -9.36
C ALA A 195 -11.77 -13.34 -8.33
N SER A 196 -12.96 -13.60 -7.80
CA SER A 196 -13.55 -12.77 -6.76
C SER A 196 -12.72 -12.80 -5.46
N PRO A 197 -12.72 -11.73 -4.64
CA PRO A 197 -12.12 -11.77 -3.30
C PRO A 197 -12.61 -12.94 -2.44
N LYS A 198 -13.89 -13.29 -2.57
CA LYS A 198 -14.50 -14.43 -1.87
C LYS A 198 -13.90 -15.77 -2.30
N SER A 199 -13.72 -16.00 -3.61
CA SER A 199 -13.08 -17.23 -4.09
C SER A 199 -11.61 -17.28 -3.65
N LEU A 200 -10.89 -16.16 -3.72
CA LEU A 200 -9.51 -16.08 -3.24
C LEU A 200 -9.40 -16.37 -1.73
N ALA A 201 -10.30 -15.81 -0.93
CA ALA A 201 -10.34 -16.11 0.50
C ALA A 201 -10.58 -17.60 0.77
N SER A 202 -11.45 -18.26 -0.01
CA SER A 202 -11.71 -19.69 0.10
C SER A 202 -10.54 -20.55 -0.39
N ASP A 203 -10.00 -20.25 -1.58
CA ASP A 203 -8.97 -21.05 -2.25
C ASP A 203 -7.64 -21.03 -1.48
N PHE A 204 -7.36 -19.94 -0.77
CA PHE A 204 -6.18 -19.77 0.06
C PHE A 204 -6.45 -19.94 1.57
N GLU A 205 -7.68 -20.36 1.95
CA GLU A 205 -8.10 -20.53 3.35
C GLU A 205 -7.74 -19.31 4.23
N LEU A 206 -7.95 -18.11 3.70
CA LEU A 206 -7.55 -16.86 4.34
C LEU A 206 -8.39 -16.60 5.59
N ASN A 207 -7.73 -16.21 6.68
CA ASN A 207 -8.44 -15.68 7.84
C ASN A 207 -9.13 -14.35 7.50
N GLN A 208 -10.07 -13.93 8.34
CA GLN A 208 -10.88 -12.73 8.13
C GLN A 208 -10.05 -11.46 7.85
N ARG A 209 -8.94 -11.25 8.57
CA ARG A 209 -8.09 -10.07 8.39
C ARG A 209 -7.36 -10.10 7.05
N THR A 210 -6.83 -11.25 6.65
CA THR A 210 -6.16 -11.39 5.34
C THR A 210 -7.18 -11.29 4.20
N ALA A 211 -8.39 -11.82 4.37
CA ALA A 211 -9.48 -11.66 3.41
C ALA A 211 -9.88 -10.18 3.23
N GLU A 212 -9.99 -9.41 4.33
CA GLU A 212 -10.23 -7.95 4.29
C GLU A 212 -9.19 -7.22 3.44
N LEU A 213 -7.92 -7.60 3.57
CA LEU A 213 -6.83 -6.98 2.82
C LEU A 213 -6.82 -7.37 1.35
N VAL A 214 -7.21 -8.61 1.04
CA VAL A 214 -7.43 -9.04 -0.35
C VAL A 214 -8.60 -8.27 -0.96
N GLU A 215 -9.69 -8.06 -0.23
CA GLU A 215 -10.80 -7.21 -0.67
C GLU A 215 -10.34 -5.76 -0.92
N ILE A 216 -9.59 -5.16 0.01
CA ILE A 216 -9.01 -3.81 -0.14
C ILE A 216 -8.10 -3.73 -1.37
N ALA A 217 -7.22 -4.72 -1.58
CA ALA A 217 -6.37 -4.77 -2.75
C ALA A 217 -7.22 -4.86 -4.03
N PHE A 218 -8.24 -5.72 -4.04
CA PHE A 218 -9.14 -5.88 -5.17
C PHE A 218 -9.88 -4.58 -5.54
N VAL A 219 -10.33 -3.81 -4.55
CA VAL A 219 -10.94 -2.48 -4.78
C VAL A 219 -9.99 -1.57 -5.56
N ARG A 220 -8.70 -1.55 -5.18
CA ARG A 220 -7.69 -0.70 -5.84
C ARG A 220 -7.40 -1.10 -7.28
N PHE A 221 -7.41 -2.41 -7.58
CA PHE A 221 -7.00 -2.92 -8.89
C PHE A 221 -8.15 -3.11 -9.88
N VAL A 222 -9.31 -3.62 -9.46
CA VAL A 222 -10.40 -4.01 -10.36
C VAL A 222 -11.55 -3.02 -10.30
N ALA A 223 -11.96 -2.64 -9.09
CA ALA A 223 -13.16 -1.84 -8.92
C ALA A 223 -13.00 -0.42 -9.50
N ARG A 224 -11.78 0.14 -9.46
CA ARG A 224 -11.47 1.44 -10.06
C ARG A 224 -11.83 1.54 -11.55
N HIS A 225 -11.51 0.51 -12.34
CA HIS A 225 -11.84 0.48 -13.76
C HIS A 225 -13.35 0.42 -13.98
N GLN A 226 -14.04 -0.46 -13.27
CA GLN A 226 -15.47 -0.66 -13.43
C GLN A 226 -16.30 0.54 -12.92
N LEU A 227 -15.82 1.24 -11.88
CA LEU A 227 -16.38 2.52 -11.44
C LEU A 227 -16.28 3.59 -12.54
N ASN A 228 -15.14 3.67 -13.27
CA ASN A 228 -14.98 4.58 -14.41
C ASN A 228 -15.96 4.26 -15.55
N GLU A 229 -16.32 2.98 -15.74
CA GLU A 229 -17.32 2.55 -16.73
C GLU A 229 -18.77 2.81 -16.27
N GLY A 230 -18.97 3.40 -15.09
CA GLY A 230 -20.28 3.75 -14.54
C GLY A 230 -20.95 2.63 -13.75
N THR A 231 -20.22 1.58 -13.37
CA THR A 231 -20.74 0.55 -12.47
C THR A 231 -20.90 1.12 -11.07
N SER A 232 -22.07 0.96 -10.44
CA SER A 232 -22.28 1.46 -9.07
C SER A 232 -21.56 0.61 -8.02
N VAL A 233 -21.26 1.20 -6.85
CA VAL A 233 -20.68 0.51 -5.68
C VAL A 233 -21.50 -0.73 -5.33
N ASN A 234 -22.82 -0.59 -5.26
CA ASN A 234 -23.72 -1.71 -4.95
C ASN A 234 -23.63 -2.86 -5.97
N ALA A 235 -23.48 -2.54 -7.25
CA ALA A 235 -23.29 -3.55 -8.28
C ALA A 235 -21.96 -4.28 -8.11
N LEU A 236 -20.87 -3.55 -7.81
CA LEU A 236 -19.54 -4.10 -7.55
C LEU A 236 -19.50 -4.98 -6.30
N VAL A 237 -20.13 -4.53 -5.21
CA VAL A 237 -20.29 -5.31 -3.97
C VAL A 237 -21.01 -6.63 -4.23
N ARG A 238 -22.08 -6.61 -5.02
CA ARG A 238 -22.81 -7.85 -5.37
C ARG A 238 -22.03 -8.74 -6.33
N GLN A 239 -21.37 -8.15 -7.32
CA GLN A 239 -20.64 -8.88 -8.35
C GLN A 239 -19.42 -9.60 -7.78
N HIS A 240 -18.63 -8.91 -6.95
CA HIS A 240 -17.37 -9.43 -6.40
C HIS A 240 -17.52 -10.01 -4.99
N GLY A 241 -18.68 -9.79 -4.36
CA GLY A 241 -18.99 -10.35 -3.05
C GLY A 241 -18.13 -9.77 -1.93
N PHE A 242 -17.85 -8.46 -1.95
CA PHE A 242 -17.18 -7.76 -0.84
C PHE A 242 -17.99 -7.92 0.44
N GLN A 243 -17.37 -8.41 1.52
CA GLN A 243 -18.05 -8.69 2.79
C GLN A 243 -17.61 -7.75 3.91
N THR A 244 -16.42 -7.16 3.78
CA THR A 244 -15.83 -6.36 4.85
C THR A 244 -16.25 -4.91 4.75
N ALA A 245 -16.58 -4.31 5.89
CA ALA A 245 -16.95 -2.90 5.97
C ALA A 245 -15.82 -1.99 5.45
N ALA A 246 -14.55 -2.33 5.75
CA ALA A 246 -13.39 -1.57 5.31
C ALA A 246 -13.21 -1.57 3.79
N ALA A 247 -13.46 -2.70 3.11
CA ALA A 247 -13.40 -2.73 1.64
C ALA A 247 -14.55 -1.95 1.00
N ILE A 248 -15.76 -2.04 1.56
CA ILE A 248 -16.92 -1.27 1.09
C ILE A 248 -16.68 0.24 1.28
N GLU A 249 -16.16 0.64 2.44
CA GLU A 249 -15.80 2.04 2.72
C GLU A 249 -14.74 2.56 1.74
N GLN A 250 -13.66 1.79 1.51
CA GLN A 250 -12.67 2.16 0.49
C GLN A 250 -13.27 2.25 -0.91
N LEU A 251 -14.18 1.33 -1.27
CA LEU A 251 -14.84 1.34 -2.57
C LEU A 251 -15.72 2.59 -2.75
N GLU A 252 -16.44 3.00 -1.70
CA GLU A 252 -17.24 4.22 -1.70
C GLU A 252 -16.38 5.48 -1.77
N ASP A 253 -15.27 5.53 -1.03
CA ASP A 253 -14.27 6.62 -1.12
C ASP A 253 -13.68 6.72 -2.53
N PHE A 254 -13.33 5.59 -3.15
CA PHE A 254 -12.90 5.56 -4.56
C PHE A 254 -13.99 6.04 -5.51
N ALA A 255 -15.23 5.59 -5.34
CA ALA A 255 -16.35 6.03 -6.17
C ALA A 255 -16.58 7.54 -6.05
N LEU A 256 -16.41 8.11 -4.86
CA LEU A 256 -16.52 9.55 -4.63
C LEU A 256 -15.39 10.34 -5.27
N ASN A 257 -14.16 9.87 -5.13
CA ASN A 257 -13.00 10.53 -5.72
C ASN A 257 -13.06 10.53 -7.25
N ILE A 258 -13.52 9.42 -7.85
CA ILE A 258 -13.54 9.23 -9.30
C ILE A 258 -14.80 9.83 -9.94
N VAL A 259 -15.97 9.39 -9.50
CA VAL A 259 -17.25 9.73 -10.14
C VAL A 259 -17.93 10.88 -9.39
N GLY A 260 -17.84 10.87 -8.06
CA GLY A 260 -18.51 11.84 -7.20
C GLY A 260 -18.06 13.28 -7.45
N LYS A 261 -16.74 13.52 -7.48
CA LYS A 261 -16.18 14.85 -7.77
C LYS A 261 -16.66 15.35 -9.13
N LYS A 262 -16.51 14.57 -10.19
CA LYS A 262 -16.96 14.94 -11.54
C LYS A 262 -18.46 15.24 -11.58
N ALA A 263 -19.29 14.40 -10.97
CA ALA A 263 -20.74 14.58 -10.94
C ALA A 263 -21.16 15.84 -10.16
N ILE A 264 -20.53 16.13 -9.02
CA ILE A 264 -20.77 17.34 -8.24
C ILE A 264 -20.35 18.58 -9.04
N LEU A 265 -19.20 18.53 -9.72
CA LEU A 265 -18.74 19.59 -10.63
C LEU A 265 -19.75 19.82 -11.77
N GLY A 266 -20.39 18.76 -12.27
CA GLY A 266 -21.48 18.81 -13.26
C GLY A 266 -22.83 19.26 -12.70
N GLY A 267 -22.92 19.65 -11.42
CA GLY A 267 -24.13 20.20 -10.81
C GLY A 267 -25.12 19.15 -10.25
N LYS A 268 -24.71 17.88 -10.15
CA LYS A 268 -25.56 16.82 -9.59
C LYS A 268 -25.84 17.06 -8.09
N SER A 269 -27.05 16.72 -7.64
CA SER A 269 -27.36 16.80 -6.21
C SER A 269 -26.63 15.69 -5.43
N PRO A 270 -26.26 15.92 -4.15
CA PRO A 270 -25.69 14.87 -3.30
C PRO A 270 -26.59 13.64 -3.20
N GLU A 271 -27.91 13.84 -3.13
CA GLU A 271 -28.90 12.78 -3.00
C GLU A 271 -28.93 11.89 -4.25
N ASP A 272 -28.98 12.50 -5.44
CA ASP A 272 -28.93 11.77 -6.71
C ASP A 272 -27.62 11.01 -6.86
N LEU A 273 -26.50 11.62 -6.43
CA LEU A 273 -25.18 10.99 -6.51
C LEU A 273 -25.05 9.80 -5.55
N ILE A 274 -25.51 9.93 -4.30
CA ILE A 274 -25.55 8.84 -3.32
C ILE A 274 -26.37 7.67 -3.87
N GLN A 275 -27.52 7.95 -4.46
CA GLN A 275 -28.40 6.94 -5.04
C GLN A 275 -27.76 6.26 -6.26
N GLU A 276 -27.18 7.03 -7.18
CA GLU A 276 -26.57 6.52 -8.41
C GLU A 276 -25.33 5.68 -8.14
N LEU A 277 -24.41 6.18 -7.30
CA LEU A 277 -23.22 5.44 -6.92
C LEU A 277 -23.56 4.27 -5.99
N GLY A 278 -24.74 4.24 -5.39
CA GLY A 278 -25.14 3.21 -4.45
C GLY A 278 -24.34 3.28 -3.15
N ILE A 279 -24.04 4.49 -2.67
CA ILE A 279 -23.31 4.71 -1.42
C ILE A 279 -24.19 4.35 -0.24
N THR A 280 -23.70 3.45 0.60
CA THR A 280 -24.43 2.89 1.74
C THR A 280 -23.89 3.38 3.08
N THR A 281 -22.57 3.56 3.22
CA THR A 281 -21.97 3.93 4.52
C THR A 281 -22.33 5.36 4.90
N HIS A 282 -22.42 5.62 6.21
CA HIS A 282 -22.72 6.96 6.71
C HIS A 282 -21.56 7.93 6.47
N ALA A 283 -20.32 7.47 6.63
CA ALA A 283 -19.11 8.27 6.43
C ALA A 283 -19.05 8.82 4.98
N ALA A 284 -19.18 7.94 3.99
CA ALA A 284 -19.18 8.35 2.58
C ALA A 284 -20.35 9.28 2.25
N LYS A 285 -21.54 9.08 2.82
CA LYS A 285 -22.69 10.00 2.65
C LYS A 285 -22.40 11.41 3.16
N VAL A 286 -21.79 11.51 4.34
CA VAL A 286 -21.36 12.80 4.92
C VAL A 286 -20.31 13.45 4.02
N GLU A 287 -19.34 12.67 3.53
CA GLU A 287 -18.32 13.17 2.61
C GLU A 287 -18.91 13.70 1.29
N VAL A 288 -19.92 13.04 0.70
CA VAL A 288 -20.63 13.57 -0.49
C VAL A 288 -21.22 14.95 -0.20
N GLN A 289 -21.87 15.08 0.96
CA GLN A 289 -22.53 16.31 1.37
C GLN A 289 -21.51 17.41 1.63
N GLU A 290 -20.38 17.10 2.27
CA GLU A 290 -19.28 18.02 2.52
C GLU A 290 -18.61 18.46 1.22
N LEU A 291 -18.34 17.53 0.29
CA LEU A 291 -17.79 17.84 -1.04
C LEU A 291 -18.71 18.77 -1.82
N ALA A 292 -20.01 18.47 -1.84
CA ALA A 292 -20.99 19.29 -2.53
C ALA A 292 -21.21 20.65 -1.86
N HIS A 293 -21.21 20.70 -0.52
CA HIS A 293 -21.30 21.96 0.21
C HIS A 293 -20.06 22.82 0.00
N GLY A 294 -18.86 22.22 0.11
CA GLY A 294 -17.59 22.85 -0.19
C GLY A 294 -17.62 23.47 -1.58
N TYR A 295 -17.96 22.68 -2.59
CA TYR A 295 -18.05 23.15 -3.96
C TYR A 295 -19.10 24.27 -4.15
N ARG A 296 -20.32 24.09 -3.65
CA ARG A 296 -21.36 25.13 -3.71
C ARG A 296 -20.91 26.41 -3.02
N SER A 297 -20.27 26.31 -1.85
CA SER A 297 -19.79 27.48 -1.12
C SER A 297 -18.70 28.22 -1.90
N THR A 298 -17.82 27.49 -2.58
CA THR A 298 -16.74 28.02 -3.43
C THR A 298 -17.30 28.68 -4.69
N VAL A 299 -18.32 28.09 -5.32
CA VAL A 299 -19.03 28.66 -6.47
C VAL A 299 -19.85 29.89 -6.05
N GLN A 300 -20.62 29.81 -4.96
CA GLN A 300 -21.48 30.90 -4.47
C GLN A 300 -20.70 32.11 -3.96
N ARG A 301 -19.51 31.90 -3.40
CA ARG A 301 -18.60 33.00 -3.01
C ARG A 301 -18.00 33.73 -4.21
N GLY A 302 -18.28 33.26 -5.45
CA GLY A 302 -17.74 33.86 -6.66
C GLY A 302 -16.22 33.68 -6.78
N GLU A 303 -15.63 32.78 -5.99
CA GLU A 303 -14.19 32.55 -6.00
C GLU A 303 -13.76 31.90 -7.32
N PHE A 304 -14.63 31.12 -7.99
CA PHE A 304 -14.30 30.45 -9.26
C PHE A 304 -15.46 30.21 -10.27
N PRO A 305 -16.36 31.17 -10.55
CA PRO A 305 -17.45 30.97 -11.51
C PRO A 305 -16.96 30.66 -12.94
N HIS A 306 -15.77 31.13 -13.30
CA HIS A 306 -15.11 30.79 -14.57
C HIS A 306 -14.63 29.34 -14.64
N LEU A 307 -14.27 28.71 -13.51
CA LEU A 307 -13.84 27.31 -13.48
C LEU A 307 -15.00 26.34 -13.68
N HIS A 308 -16.18 26.61 -13.11
CA HIS A 308 -17.35 25.75 -13.34
C HIS A 308 -17.72 25.68 -14.83
N ALA A 309 -17.80 26.84 -15.50
CA ALA A 309 -18.05 26.89 -16.93
C ALA A 309 -16.92 26.22 -17.74
N ALA A 310 -15.67 26.35 -17.30
CA ALA A 310 -14.53 25.67 -17.89
C ALA A 310 -14.62 24.14 -17.77
N PHE A 311 -15.06 23.59 -16.64
CA PHE A 311 -15.27 22.15 -16.49
C PHE A 311 -16.36 21.62 -17.42
N CYS A 312 -17.48 22.34 -17.55
CA CYS A 312 -18.54 21.98 -18.51
C CYS A 312 -18.05 22.01 -19.96
N ASP A 313 -17.24 23.01 -20.32
CA ASP A 313 -16.62 23.10 -21.65
C ASP A 313 -15.68 21.90 -21.91
N LEU A 314 -14.85 21.53 -20.92
CA LEU A 314 -13.93 20.39 -20.99
C LEU A 314 -14.67 19.05 -21.15
N ASP A 315 -15.74 18.84 -20.39
CA ASP A 315 -16.58 17.63 -20.49
C ASP A 315 -17.31 17.53 -21.85
N SER A 316 -17.55 18.67 -22.49
CA SER A 316 -18.10 18.75 -23.85
C SER A 316 -17.05 18.49 -24.94
N GLY A 317 -15.80 18.17 -24.55
CA GLY A 317 -14.70 17.86 -25.46
C GLY A 317 -13.89 19.07 -25.93
N ILE A 318 -14.11 20.27 -25.37
CA ILE A 318 -13.29 21.43 -25.69
C ILE A 318 -11.91 21.24 -25.04
N THR A 319 -10.83 21.46 -25.81
CA THR A 319 -9.47 21.31 -25.28
C THR A 319 -9.15 22.37 -24.22
N ILE A 320 -8.26 22.04 -23.28
CA ILE A 320 -7.91 22.99 -22.21
C ILE A 320 -7.32 24.28 -22.76
N HIS A 321 -6.56 24.21 -23.86
CA HIS A 321 -6.03 25.39 -24.53
C HIS A 321 -7.15 26.36 -24.94
N ASN A 322 -8.23 25.83 -25.51
CA ASN A 322 -9.37 26.64 -25.91
C ASN A 322 -10.14 27.15 -24.70
N VAL A 323 -10.29 26.35 -23.64
CA VAL A 323 -10.94 26.79 -22.40
C VAL A 323 -10.14 27.92 -21.72
N VAL A 324 -8.84 27.74 -21.54
CA VAL A 324 -7.93 28.75 -20.95
C VAL A 324 -7.93 30.04 -21.76
N SER A 325 -7.87 29.93 -23.10
CA SER A 325 -7.86 31.09 -24.00
C SER A 325 -9.22 31.81 -24.05
N ASN A 326 -10.32 31.08 -24.25
CA ASN A 326 -11.66 31.65 -24.41
C ASN A 326 -12.21 32.22 -23.10
N ARG A 327 -11.89 31.60 -21.96
CA ARG A 327 -12.33 32.04 -20.62
C ARG A 327 -11.36 33.02 -19.97
N GLN A 328 -10.28 33.40 -20.64
CA GLN A 328 -9.22 34.28 -20.13
C GLN A 328 -8.72 33.84 -18.74
N VAL A 329 -8.44 32.54 -18.56
CA VAL A 329 -7.87 32.02 -17.30
C VAL A 329 -6.43 32.52 -17.19
N LYS A 330 -6.23 33.64 -16.50
CA LYS A 330 -4.92 34.29 -16.33
C LYS A 330 -4.14 33.78 -15.11
N ASP A 331 -4.84 33.24 -14.11
CA ASP A 331 -4.20 32.76 -12.89
C ASP A 331 -3.56 31.38 -13.12
N ALA A 332 -2.28 31.25 -12.79
CA ALA A 332 -1.52 30.02 -12.92
C ALA A 332 -2.07 28.90 -12.00
N ARG A 333 -2.61 29.25 -10.83
CA ARG A 333 -3.27 28.31 -9.91
C ARG A 333 -4.52 27.71 -10.55
N ASP A 334 -5.35 28.56 -11.17
CA ASP A 334 -6.59 28.13 -11.81
C ASP A 334 -6.30 27.24 -13.01
N ARG A 335 -5.30 27.61 -13.83
CA ARG A 335 -4.80 26.76 -14.92
C ARG A 335 -4.35 25.40 -14.40
N ARG A 336 -3.57 25.35 -13.32
CA ARG A 336 -3.11 24.09 -12.72
C ARG A 336 -4.27 23.23 -12.21
N ILE A 337 -5.31 23.83 -11.63
CA ILE A 337 -6.53 23.10 -11.21
C ILE A 337 -7.23 22.48 -12.43
N LEU A 338 -7.36 23.23 -13.52
CA LEU A 338 -7.94 22.71 -14.77
C LEU A 338 -7.07 21.60 -15.37
N GLU A 339 -5.74 21.76 -15.40
CA GLU A 339 -4.83 20.75 -15.93
C GLU A 339 -4.83 19.48 -15.09
N ASN A 340 -4.89 19.57 -13.76
CA ASN A 340 -5.09 18.40 -12.89
C ASN A 340 -6.39 17.65 -13.24
N TYR A 341 -7.50 18.38 -13.41
CA TYR A 341 -8.78 17.78 -13.80
C TYR A 341 -8.67 17.09 -15.16
N VAL A 342 -8.10 17.77 -16.15
CA VAL A 342 -7.91 17.21 -17.49
C VAL A 342 -7.00 15.99 -17.45
N GLY A 343 -5.93 16.02 -16.67
CA GLY A 343 -5.06 14.88 -16.45
C GLY A 343 -5.81 13.68 -15.87
N GLU A 344 -6.47 13.88 -14.73
CA GLU A 344 -7.12 12.81 -13.96
C GLU A 344 -8.35 12.23 -14.66
N PHE A 345 -9.17 13.05 -15.31
CA PHE A 345 -10.48 12.63 -15.82
C PHE A 345 -10.55 12.48 -17.34
N LEU A 346 -9.64 13.09 -18.11
CA LEU A 346 -9.70 13.06 -19.57
C LEU A 346 -8.46 12.38 -20.20
N ALA A 347 -7.25 12.73 -19.76
CA ALA A 347 -6.02 12.13 -20.29
C ALA A 347 -5.82 10.70 -19.77
N TRP A 348 -6.11 10.46 -18.49
CA TRP A 348 -5.94 9.15 -17.87
C TRP A 348 -6.72 8.03 -18.59
N PRO A 349 -8.01 8.17 -18.94
CA PRO A 349 -8.71 7.18 -19.75
C PRO A 349 -8.06 6.93 -21.12
N ASP A 350 -7.57 7.96 -21.82
CA ASP A 350 -6.90 7.80 -23.11
C ASP A 350 -5.63 6.94 -22.95
N ILE A 351 -4.86 7.21 -21.89
CA ILE A 351 -3.64 6.49 -21.55
C ILE A 351 -3.94 5.02 -21.22
N MET A 352 -4.98 4.77 -20.42
CA MET A 352 -5.40 3.40 -20.09
C MET A 352 -5.88 2.61 -21.30
N ASN A 353 -6.37 3.31 -22.34
CA ASN A 353 -6.72 2.73 -23.64
C ASN A 353 -5.50 2.57 -24.58
N GLY A 354 -4.28 2.78 -24.08
CA GLY A 354 -3.03 2.53 -24.80
C GLY A 354 -2.46 3.73 -25.53
N LEU A 355 -3.00 4.94 -25.34
CA LEU A 355 -2.38 6.15 -25.90
C LEU A 355 -1.10 6.48 -25.11
N PRO A 356 0.05 6.73 -25.77
CA PRO A 356 1.25 7.18 -25.06
C PRO A 356 1.01 8.48 -24.29
N ILE A 357 1.65 8.64 -23.13
CA ILE A 357 1.44 9.80 -22.25
C ILE A 357 1.71 11.12 -22.98
N GLY A 358 2.79 11.19 -23.74
CA GLY A 358 3.12 12.37 -24.53
C GLY A 358 2.00 12.78 -25.49
N ASP A 359 1.37 11.80 -26.14
CA ASP A 359 0.27 12.04 -27.07
C ASP A 359 -1.00 12.47 -26.33
N ALA A 360 -1.33 11.83 -25.20
CA ALA A 360 -2.46 12.20 -24.36
C ALA A 360 -2.32 13.62 -23.78
N VAL A 361 -1.14 13.94 -23.23
CA VAL A 361 -0.80 15.27 -22.70
C VAL A 361 -0.91 16.34 -23.78
N ASN A 362 -0.36 16.08 -24.97
CA ASN A 362 -0.41 17.01 -26.10
C ASN A 362 -1.84 17.20 -26.63
N ALA A 363 -2.59 16.10 -26.82
CA ALA A 363 -3.97 16.14 -27.31
C ALA A 363 -4.90 16.90 -26.35
N ARG A 364 -4.63 16.80 -25.04
CA ARG A 364 -5.40 17.47 -24.00
C ARG A 364 -4.88 18.86 -23.65
N GLY A 365 -3.72 19.26 -24.17
CA GLY A 365 -3.11 20.57 -23.97
C GLY A 365 -2.56 20.80 -22.56
N ILE A 366 -2.17 19.74 -21.85
CA ILE A 366 -1.55 19.83 -20.52
C ILE A 366 -0.12 20.36 -20.69
N THR A 367 0.27 21.33 -19.87
CA THR A 367 1.57 22.02 -19.98
C THR A 367 2.33 22.11 -18.66
N ASP A 368 1.65 21.92 -17.53
CA ASP A 368 2.21 21.90 -16.19
C ASP A 368 3.00 20.57 -16.02
N PRO A 369 4.32 20.64 -15.81
CA PRO A 369 5.14 19.46 -15.64
C PRO A 369 4.68 18.61 -14.45
N ALA A 370 4.15 19.20 -13.36
CA ALA A 370 3.72 18.43 -12.20
C ALA A 370 2.51 17.53 -12.50
N VAL A 371 1.64 17.95 -13.42
CA VAL A 371 0.50 17.14 -13.88
C VAL A 371 1.01 15.98 -14.74
N ARG A 372 1.96 16.26 -15.63
CA ARG A 372 2.63 15.23 -16.43
C ARG A 372 3.33 14.20 -15.55
N ASP A 373 4.14 14.64 -14.59
CA ASP A 373 4.86 13.77 -13.65
C ASP A 373 3.88 12.87 -12.89
N SER A 374 2.73 13.42 -12.47
CA SER A 374 1.68 12.65 -11.82
C SER A 374 1.08 11.59 -12.75
N LEU A 375 0.85 11.89 -14.02
CA LEU A 375 0.39 10.90 -15.00
C LEU A 375 1.44 9.81 -15.25
N GLU A 376 2.71 10.19 -15.39
CA GLU A 376 3.82 9.25 -15.57
C GLU A 376 3.94 8.27 -14.39
N ARG A 377 3.80 8.76 -13.16
CA ARG A 377 3.77 7.91 -11.97
C ARG A 377 2.66 6.88 -12.01
N VAL A 378 1.43 7.31 -12.28
CA VAL A 378 0.28 6.38 -12.28
C VAL A 378 0.42 5.35 -13.41
N VAL A 379 1.00 5.73 -14.56
CA VAL A 379 1.32 4.77 -15.63
C VAL A 379 2.41 3.79 -15.22
N ALA A 380 3.48 4.28 -14.62
CA ALA A 380 4.58 3.48 -14.13
C ALA A 380 4.10 2.46 -13.10
N GLU A 381 3.30 2.87 -12.11
CA GLU A 381 2.72 2.02 -11.07
C GLU A 381 1.61 1.06 -11.59
N GLY A 382 1.03 1.36 -12.76
CA GLY A 382 -0.08 0.61 -13.33
C GLY A 382 0.31 -0.18 -14.59
N PRO A 383 -0.19 0.22 -15.78
CA PRO A 383 -0.05 -0.57 -17.00
C PRO A 383 1.40 -0.84 -17.42
N ALA A 384 2.33 0.10 -17.20
CA ALA A 384 3.73 -0.11 -17.56
C ALA A 384 4.39 -1.17 -16.65
N SER A 385 4.15 -1.12 -15.34
CA SER A 385 4.61 -2.16 -14.41
C SER A 385 4.11 -3.55 -14.79
N ILE A 386 2.84 -3.68 -15.22
CA ILE A 386 2.29 -4.96 -15.68
C ILE A 386 3.09 -5.51 -16.87
N LYS A 387 3.44 -4.67 -17.84
CA LYS A 387 4.26 -5.10 -18.99
C LYS A 387 5.67 -5.55 -18.58
N VAL A 388 6.29 -4.87 -17.62
CA VAL A 388 7.59 -5.29 -17.07
C VAL A 388 7.46 -6.62 -16.33
N LEU A 389 6.39 -6.83 -15.57
CA LEU A 389 6.09 -8.11 -14.91
C LEU A 389 5.89 -9.25 -15.91
N ASP A 390 5.32 -8.96 -17.09
CA ASP A 390 5.18 -9.90 -18.19
C ASP A 390 6.52 -10.17 -18.93
N GLY A 391 7.61 -9.53 -18.51
CA GLY A 391 8.95 -9.74 -19.05
C GLY A 391 9.29 -8.87 -20.28
N VAL A 392 8.47 -7.87 -20.61
CA VAL A 392 8.82 -6.87 -21.63
C VAL A 392 9.98 -6.02 -21.12
N LYS A 393 10.93 -5.68 -21.99
CA LYS A 393 12.10 -4.88 -21.61
C LYS A 393 11.69 -3.48 -21.15
N VAL A 394 12.36 -2.97 -20.13
CA VAL A 394 12.03 -1.68 -19.51
C VAL A 394 12.12 -0.55 -20.53
N ASN A 395 13.19 -0.47 -21.33
CA ASN A 395 13.31 0.54 -22.38
C ASN A 395 12.20 0.47 -23.45
N GLU A 396 11.72 -0.71 -23.80
CA GLU A 396 10.59 -0.89 -24.73
C GLU A 396 9.29 -0.40 -24.08
N VAL A 397 9.05 -0.69 -22.80
CA VAL A 397 7.90 -0.21 -22.03
C VAL A 397 7.91 1.31 -21.89
N VAL A 398 9.06 1.90 -21.53
CA VAL A 398 9.23 3.35 -21.38
C VAL A 398 8.91 4.08 -22.67
N VAL A 399 9.42 3.60 -23.82
CA VAL A 399 9.14 4.17 -25.13
C VAL A 399 7.66 3.99 -25.51
N ALA A 400 7.09 2.81 -25.31
CA ALA A 400 5.70 2.52 -25.67
C ALA A 400 4.70 3.39 -24.90
N HIS A 401 4.97 3.66 -23.63
CA HIS A 401 4.11 4.50 -22.80
C HIS A 401 4.49 5.99 -22.80
N GLY A 402 5.64 6.36 -23.37
CA GLY A 402 6.11 7.75 -23.40
C GLY A 402 6.48 8.30 -22.03
N ILE A 403 7.06 7.47 -21.16
CA ILE A 403 7.55 7.87 -19.83
C ILE A 403 8.89 8.58 -20.01
N THR A 404 9.06 9.74 -19.35
CA THR A 404 10.26 10.57 -19.48
C THR A 404 10.91 10.94 -18.14
N SER A 405 10.20 10.75 -17.03
CA SER A 405 10.69 10.96 -15.68
C SER A 405 11.72 9.92 -15.29
N ASP A 406 12.92 10.36 -14.92
CA ASP A 406 14.00 9.50 -14.44
C ASP A 406 13.59 8.70 -13.19
N GLU A 407 12.77 9.28 -12.31
CA GLU A 407 12.26 8.62 -11.10
C GLU A 407 11.39 7.41 -11.46
N GLU A 408 10.46 7.61 -12.39
CA GLU A 408 9.50 6.57 -12.78
C GLU A 408 10.13 5.50 -13.68
N ILE A 409 11.12 5.87 -14.49
CA ILE A 409 11.99 4.91 -15.19
C ILE A 409 12.75 4.06 -14.18
N GLY A 410 13.38 4.68 -13.17
CA GLY A 410 14.09 3.97 -12.11
C GLY A 410 13.20 3.00 -11.35
N HIS A 411 11.93 3.37 -11.10
CA HIS A 411 10.93 2.47 -10.51
C HIS A 411 10.72 1.20 -11.36
N LEU A 412 10.52 1.34 -12.67
CA LEU A 412 10.34 0.20 -13.58
C LEU A 412 11.59 -0.68 -13.68
N GLU A 413 12.79 -0.07 -13.67
CA GLU A 413 14.05 -0.81 -13.66
C GLU A 413 14.23 -1.63 -12.38
N GLN A 414 13.95 -1.04 -11.22
CA GLN A 414 13.98 -1.75 -9.95
C GLN A 414 13.00 -2.94 -9.96
N LEU A 415 11.79 -2.76 -10.51
CA LEU A 415 10.82 -3.83 -10.65
C LEU A 415 11.37 -4.99 -11.50
N ALA A 416 11.97 -4.71 -12.65
CA ALA A 416 12.59 -5.72 -13.52
C ALA A 416 13.72 -6.49 -12.81
N ILE A 417 14.53 -5.79 -11.99
CA ILE A 417 15.56 -6.42 -11.15
C ILE A 417 14.93 -7.36 -10.14
N TYR A 418 13.91 -6.93 -9.40
CA TYR A 418 13.30 -7.76 -8.36
C TYR A 418 12.62 -9.01 -8.91
N VAL A 419 12.01 -8.91 -10.09
CA VAL A 419 11.24 -10.00 -10.70
C VAL A 419 12.15 -11.02 -11.37
N SER A 420 13.19 -10.57 -12.07
CA SER A 420 14.01 -11.43 -12.93
C SER A 420 15.51 -11.18 -12.78
N GLY A 421 15.95 -9.92 -12.85
CA GLY A 421 17.38 -9.58 -12.96
C GLY A 421 18.22 -10.07 -11.78
N GLY A 422 17.75 -9.88 -10.55
CA GLY A 422 18.47 -10.29 -9.34
C GLY A 422 18.63 -11.80 -9.22
N LYS A 423 17.67 -12.59 -9.71
CA LYS A 423 17.79 -14.06 -9.74
C LYS A 423 18.85 -14.47 -10.77
N ARG A 424 18.77 -13.93 -11.98
CA ARG A 424 19.70 -14.26 -13.08
C ARG A 424 21.15 -13.95 -12.73
N VAL A 425 21.39 -12.79 -12.11
CA VAL A 425 22.72 -12.42 -11.60
C VAL A 425 23.17 -13.39 -10.49
N ASN A 426 22.29 -13.75 -9.56
CA ASN A 426 22.63 -14.75 -8.52
C ASN A 426 22.93 -16.13 -9.10
N ASP A 427 22.29 -16.51 -10.20
CA ASP A 427 22.55 -17.74 -10.95
C ASP A 427 23.86 -17.68 -11.76
N GLY A 428 24.58 -16.55 -11.73
CA GLY A 428 25.91 -16.38 -12.30
C GLY A 428 25.96 -15.73 -13.68
N GLU A 429 24.84 -15.23 -14.19
CA GLU A 429 24.83 -14.45 -15.43
C GLU A 429 25.52 -13.08 -15.22
N SER A 430 26.20 -12.56 -16.24
CA SER A 430 26.90 -11.29 -16.11
C SER A 430 25.92 -10.12 -15.99
N VAL A 431 26.28 -9.12 -15.18
CA VAL A 431 25.44 -7.92 -14.98
C VAL A 431 25.14 -7.22 -16.31
N SER A 432 26.14 -7.10 -17.20
CA SER A 432 25.98 -6.48 -18.51
C SER A 432 24.96 -7.20 -19.41
N GLU A 433 24.96 -8.53 -19.41
CA GLU A 433 23.99 -9.34 -20.17
C GLU A 433 22.57 -9.20 -19.59
N VAL A 434 22.46 -9.20 -18.25
CA VAL A 434 21.17 -9.00 -17.57
C VAL A 434 20.61 -7.60 -17.85
N CYS A 435 21.43 -6.53 -17.76
CA CYS A 435 20.99 -5.18 -18.11
C CYS A 435 20.53 -5.09 -19.57
N THR A 436 21.31 -5.63 -20.51
CA THR A 436 20.98 -5.58 -21.95
C THR A 436 19.69 -6.33 -22.26
N SER A 437 19.51 -7.52 -21.67
CA SER A 437 18.36 -8.37 -21.93
C SER A 437 17.06 -7.86 -21.31
N LEU A 438 17.13 -7.18 -20.15
CA LEU A 438 15.98 -6.55 -19.49
C LEU A 438 15.76 -5.11 -19.94
N GLY A 439 16.66 -4.55 -20.75
CA GLY A 439 16.59 -3.17 -21.22
C GLY A 439 16.79 -2.14 -20.10
N LEU A 440 17.69 -2.42 -19.16
CA LEU A 440 18.08 -1.51 -18.08
C LEU A 440 19.21 -0.59 -18.56
N PHE A 441 19.06 0.71 -18.34
CA PHE A 441 20.01 1.74 -18.77
C PHE A 441 20.37 2.73 -17.65
N GLY A 442 19.62 2.77 -16.54
CA GLY A 442 19.93 3.57 -15.38
C GLY A 442 21.17 3.07 -14.62
N THR A 443 22.01 4.02 -14.20
CA THR A 443 23.21 3.73 -13.40
C THR A 443 22.85 3.06 -12.07
N GLU A 444 21.74 3.47 -11.44
CA GLU A 444 21.30 2.88 -10.16
C GLU A 444 20.90 1.41 -10.31
N ALA A 445 20.15 1.06 -11.36
CA ALA A 445 19.77 -0.32 -11.66
C ALA A 445 21.01 -1.21 -11.84
N ARG A 446 22.02 -0.71 -12.56
CA ARG A 446 23.30 -1.40 -12.72
C ARG A 446 24.01 -1.59 -11.37
N ILE A 447 24.12 -0.55 -10.54
CA ILE A 447 24.74 -0.63 -9.22
C ILE A 447 24.06 -1.70 -8.34
N ILE A 448 22.72 -1.76 -8.36
CA ILE A 448 21.97 -2.77 -7.59
C ILE A 448 22.34 -4.19 -8.07
N LEU A 449 22.39 -4.44 -9.37
CA LEU A 449 22.78 -5.75 -9.91
C LEU A 449 24.25 -6.08 -9.62
N GLU A 450 25.15 -5.12 -9.70
CA GLU A 450 26.56 -5.29 -9.34
C GLU A 450 26.72 -5.66 -7.86
N GLN A 451 25.95 -5.03 -6.98
CA GLN A 451 25.90 -5.39 -5.55
C GLN A 451 25.38 -6.82 -5.35
N ILE A 452 24.29 -7.21 -6.03
CA ILE A 452 23.75 -8.58 -5.96
C ILE A 452 24.81 -9.59 -6.40
N SER A 453 25.49 -9.32 -7.52
CA SER A 453 26.56 -10.17 -8.05
C SER A 453 27.74 -10.29 -7.09
N PHE A 454 28.16 -9.16 -6.53
CA PHE A 454 29.24 -9.09 -5.54
C PHE A 454 28.92 -9.88 -4.28
N PHE A 455 27.73 -9.73 -3.72
CA PHE A 455 27.30 -10.49 -2.54
C PHE A 455 26.91 -11.94 -2.86
N GLY A 456 26.87 -12.31 -4.14
CA GLY A 456 26.60 -13.66 -4.62
C GLY A 456 27.82 -14.27 -5.33
N PRO A 457 27.69 -14.66 -6.61
CA PRO A 457 28.67 -15.50 -7.29
C PRO A 457 30.05 -14.84 -7.47
N ALA A 458 30.13 -13.52 -7.68
CA ALA A 458 31.40 -12.84 -7.89
C ALA A 458 32.23 -12.77 -6.61
N GLY A 459 31.61 -12.40 -5.48
CA GLY A 459 32.28 -12.40 -4.18
C GLY A 459 32.69 -13.81 -3.76
N LEU A 460 31.83 -14.81 -3.99
CA LEU A 460 32.18 -16.21 -3.75
C LEU A 460 33.38 -16.66 -4.59
N SER A 461 33.47 -16.23 -5.84
CA SER A 461 34.60 -16.59 -6.71
C SER A 461 35.92 -16.00 -6.22
N VAL A 462 35.91 -14.76 -5.75
CA VAL A 462 37.10 -14.15 -5.11
C VAL A 462 37.47 -14.86 -3.81
N LEU A 463 36.46 -15.27 -3.03
CA LEU A 463 36.69 -15.98 -1.78
C LEU A 463 37.32 -17.36 -1.98
N VAL A 464 37.11 -18.03 -3.13
CA VAL A 464 37.76 -19.31 -3.47
C VAL A 464 39.08 -19.13 -4.26
N GLY A 465 39.64 -17.92 -4.23
CA GLY A 465 40.97 -17.63 -4.77
C GLY A 465 41.02 -17.07 -6.18
N GLN A 466 39.88 -16.80 -6.83
CA GLN A 466 39.90 -16.09 -8.12
C GLN A 466 40.36 -14.63 -7.92
N SER A 467 41.14 -14.09 -8.85
CA SER A 467 41.52 -12.66 -8.79
C SER A 467 40.29 -11.76 -8.94
N SER A 468 40.28 -10.59 -8.29
CA SER A 468 39.18 -9.64 -8.39
C SER A 468 38.97 -9.14 -9.81
N GLU A 469 40.05 -8.95 -10.57
CA GLU A 469 40.01 -8.59 -11.99
C GLU A 469 39.29 -9.64 -12.84
N GLU A 470 39.60 -10.92 -12.63
CA GLU A 470 38.99 -12.02 -13.39
C GLU A 470 37.51 -12.22 -13.00
N ALA A 471 37.19 -12.13 -11.71
CA ALA A 471 35.81 -12.19 -11.24
C ALA A 471 34.98 -10.98 -11.75
N ALA A 472 35.51 -9.76 -11.65
CA ALA A 472 34.85 -8.56 -12.18
C ALA A 472 34.58 -8.68 -13.68
N GLY A 473 35.58 -9.13 -14.46
CA GLY A 473 35.43 -9.36 -15.90
C GLY A 473 34.38 -10.41 -16.23
N ARG A 474 34.37 -11.55 -15.51
CA ARG A 474 33.42 -12.63 -15.72
C ARG A 474 31.97 -12.22 -15.40
N PHE A 475 31.75 -11.54 -14.29
CA PHE A 475 30.42 -11.22 -13.81
C PHE A 475 29.94 -9.82 -14.24
N GLY A 476 30.74 -9.10 -15.02
CA GLY A 476 30.37 -7.79 -15.58
C GLY A 476 30.28 -6.67 -14.52
N ILE A 477 31.02 -6.78 -13.42
CA ILE A 477 31.06 -5.79 -12.34
C ILE A 477 32.15 -4.76 -12.63
N SER A 478 31.92 -3.49 -12.28
CA SER A 478 32.97 -2.47 -12.26
C SER A 478 34.09 -2.86 -11.29
N LEU A 479 35.35 -2.84 -11.76
CA LEU A 479 36.49 -3.22 -10.94
C LEU A 479 36.65 -2.29 -9.72
N ASP A 480 36.34 -1.00 -9.88
CA ASP A 480 36.41 -0.01 -8.80
C ASP A 480 35.33 -0.25 -7.74
N ASP A 481 34.13 -0.64 -8.16
CA ASP A 481 33.03 -0.98 -7.26
C ASP A 481 33.32 -2.28 -6.51
N MET A 482 33.87 -3.28 -7.20
CA MET A 482 34.31 -4.53 -6.57
C MET A 482 35.41 -4.28 -5.53
N LYS A 483 36.43 -3.46 -5.85
CA LYS A 483 37.51 -3.10 -4.93
C LYS A 483 36.96 -2.33 -3.73
N SER A 484 36.10 -1.34 -3.96
CA SER A 484 35.48 -0.54 -2.89
C SER A 484 34.63 -1.40 -1.94
N ALA A 485 33.87 -2.35 -2.49
CA ALA A 485 33.08 -3.28 -1.70
C ALA A 485 33.97 -4.26 -0.91
N LEU A 486 35.06 -4.77 -1.51
CA LEU A 486 36.04 -5.60 -0.80
C LEU A 486 36.73 -4.85 0.34
N TYR A 487 37.13 -3.59 0.14
CA TYR A 487 37.71 -2.78 1.22
C TYR A 487 36.73 -2.58 2.37
N SER A 488 35.45 -2.36 2.06
CA SER A 488 34.39 -2.25 3.07
C SER A 488 34.20 -3.56 3.85
N LEU A 489 34.27 -4.72 3.18
CA LEU A 489 34.28 -6.04 3.82
C LEU A 489 35.58 -6.31 4.60
N GLN A 490 36.73 -5.76 4.17
CA GLN A 490 38.01 -5.86 4.87
C GLN A 490 38.01 -5.09 6.18
N ALA A 491 37.32 -3.96 6.24
CA ALA A 491 37.15 -3.18 7.45
C ALA A 491 36.15 -3.80 8.45
N ALA A 492 35.32 -4.78 8.03
CA ALA A 492 34.32 -5.40 8.91
C ALA A 492 34.95 -6.48 9.83
N PRO A 493 34.95 -6.29 11.16
CA PRO A 493 35.59 -7.23 12.10
C PRO A 493 34.97 -8.64 12.03
N GLU A 494 33.66 -8.70 11.74
CA GLU A 494 32.87 -9.93 11.68
C GLU A 494 33.30 -10.87 10.54
N LEU A 495 34.00 -10.35 9.53
CA LEU A 495 34.47 -11.13 8.38
C LEU A 495 35.87 -11.70 8.58
N SER A 496 36.59 -11.31 9.64
CA SER A 496 37.86 -11.95 10.01
C SER A 496 37.67 -13.44 10.33
N GLU A 497 36.58 -13.80 11.03
CA GLU A 497 36.21 -15.19 11.30
C GLU A 497 35.85 -15.95 10.03
N PHE A 498 35.15 -15.31 9.09
CA PHE A 498 34.79 -15.92 7.82
C PHE A 498 36.03 -16.17 6.93
N ARG A 499 36.99 -15.24 6.87
CA ARG A 499 38.27 -15.46 6.18
C ARG A 499 39.06 -16.62 6.77
N ASN A 500 39.12 -16.70 8.10
CA ASN A 500 39.79 -17.81 8.78
C ASN A 500 39.10 -19.15 8.48
N PHE A 501 37.76 -19.15 8.38
CA PHE A 501 36.99 -20.34 7.99
C PHE A 501 37.28 -20.78 6.55
N VAL A 502 37.30 -19.85 5.59
CA VAL A 502 37.59 -20.14 4.18
C VAL A 502 39.03 -20.64 4.00
N ALA A 503 40.01 -19.94 4.59
CA ALA A 503 41.42 -20.36 4.56
C ALA A 503 41.61 -21.77 5.18
N ALA A 504 40.87 -22.09 6.25
CA ALA A 504 40.88 -23.42 6.84
C ALA A 504 40.25 -24.49 5.95
N ALA A 505 39.23 -24.15 5.15
CA ALA A 505 38.62 -25.06 4.20
C ALA A 505 39.56 -25.37 3.01
N GLU A 506 40.25 -24.36 2.47
CA GLU A 506 41.25 -24.54 1.42
C GLU A 506 42.44 -25.40 1.88
N THR A 507 42.92 -25.16 3.10
CA THR A 507 44.00 -25.97 3.68
C THR A 507 43.60 -27.44 3.75
N ARG A 508 42.35 -27.75 4.11
CA ARG A 508 41.84 -29.14 4.12
C ARG A 508 41.71 -29.73 2.72
N GLN A 509 41.36 -28.92 1.72
CA GLN A 509 41.18 -29.38 0.35
C GLN A 509 42.52 -29.66 -0.36
N SER A 510 43.59 -28.94 0.03
CA SER A 510 44.96 -29.19 -0.46
C SER A 510 45.66 -30.40 0.20
N GLN A 511 45.08 -30.94 1.28
CA GLN A 511 45.60 -32.10 2.02
C GLN A 511 44.93 -33.43 1.60
N VAL A 512 43.93 -33.36 0.72
CA VAL A 512 43.27 -34.51 0.07
C VAL A 512 43.77 -34.59 -1.36
#